data_AF-A0A425D719-F1
#
_entry.id   AF-A0A425D719-F1
#
_cell.length_a   1.000
_cell.length_b   1.000
_cell.length_c   1.000
_cell.angle_alpha   90.00
_cell.angle_beta   90.00
_cell.angle_gamma   90.00
#
_symmetry.space_group_name_H-M   'P 1'
#
loop_
_entity.id
_entity.type
_entity.pdbx_description
1 polymer ?
#
loop_
_entity_poly.entity_id
_entity_poly.type
_entity_poly.pdbx_seq_one_letter_code
_entity_poly.pdbx_strand_id
1 'polypeptide(L)'
;MNECSLIADVQYADDDDGWNYRQTNRRYYRHGLQVLRWAAAEWIDEAATVSPRMRFAVDLGDVIDGKNEPVGQSLSALRATTAIFDEFQDTVGPVHHCVGNHELYNFSKATYVEELIKHTQSRHVGAESLPPPGTSVAYYTFTDPTLPSYLFVVLDPYGQSVIGSPVDSPEYANAVEFLNVHNPNVNKNSPLGMPRDETLRCTEFNGAVDDAQLAWLAQVLATAASQRQNVVVFSHVPIHPDTCRPGGVLLWNFADVQSMLEQHAGVVRAVFSGHSHRNGYTEDRGIHYMVFHAALECPPSENDDANRAYATVDVYADGLHVRGAGVIPTRTLAWSAK
;
A
#
# COMPACT_ATOMS: atom_id res chain seq x y z
N MET A 1 -17.50 -4.73 -16.73
CA MET A 1 -16.15 -4.96 -16.16
C MET A 1 -15.65 -3.59 -15.78
N ASN A 2 -15.27 -3.40 -14.53
CA ASN A 2 -14.67 -2.15 -14.06
C ASN A 2 -13.21 -2.41 -13.75
N GLU A 3 -12.41 -1.36 -13.66
CA GLU A 3 -10.97 -1.43 -13.49
C GLU A 3 -10.53 -0.50 -12.35
N CYS A 4 -9.53 -0.92 -11.60
CA CYS A 4 -8.77 -0.04 -10.72
C CYS A 4 -7.27 -0.19 -10.98
N SER A 5 -6.49 0.78 -10.52
CA SER A 5 -5.06 0.85 -10.82
C SER A 5 -4.21 0.83 -9.56
N LEU A 6 -3.05 0.19 -9.59
CA LEU A 6 -2.18 -0.01 -8.42
C LEU A 6 -0.72 0.35 -8.73
N ILE A 7 -0.07 1.07 -7.83
CA ILE A 7 1.38 1.35 -7.82
C ILE A 7 1.91 1.30 -6.39
N ALA A 8 3.20 1.00 -6.21
CA ALA A 8 3.84 0.93 -4.89
C ALA A 8 5.25 1.53 -4.90
N ASP A 9 5.64 2.13 -3.78
CA ASP A 9 7.02 2.51 -3.47
C ASP A 9 7.66 3.37 -4.57
N VAL A 10 6.99 4.48 -4.93
CA VAL A 10 7.52 5.49 -5.84
C VAL A 10 8.80 6.10 -5.26
N GLN A 11 8.81 6.34 -3.94
CA GLN A 11 9.90 6.90 -3.14
C GLN A 11 10.63 8.05 -3.86
N TYR A 12 9.87 9.02 -4.36
CA TYR A 12 10.45 10.17 -5.05
C TYR A 12 11.32 11.02 -4.10
N ALA A 13 12.51 11.37 -4.56
CA ALA A 13 13.33 12.45 -4.04
C ALA A 13 14.13 13.06 -5.19
N ASP A 14 14.40 14.36 -5.14
CA ASP A 14 15.32 15.03 -6.07
C ASP A 14 16.78 14.77 -5.66
N ASP A 15 17.16 13.48 -5.66
CA ASP A 15 18.47 13.02 -5.24
C ASP A 15 19.07 12.05 -6.27
N ASP A 16 20.39 11.89 -6.22
CA ASP A 16 21.13 10.97 -7.06
C ASP A 16 20.84 9.52 -6.70
N ASP A 17 20.91 8.65 -7.70
CA ASP A 17 20.66 7.21 -7.55
C ASP A 17 21.52 6.61 -6.43
N GLY A 18 20.84 5.91 -5.54
CA GLY A 18 21.41 5.33 -4.32
C GLY A 18 21.40 3.82 -4.32
N TRP A 19 21.56 3.27 -3.14
CA TRP A 19 21.42 1.86 -2.86
C TRP A 19 20.57 1.68 -1.61
N ASN A 20 19.91 0.52 -1.49
CA ASN A 20 19.37 0.11 -0.21
C ASN A 20 20.50 -0.06 0.83
N TYR A 21 20.14 -0.15 2.12
CA TYR A 21 21.10 -0.23 3.22
C TYR A 21 22.13 -1.37 3.07
N ARG A 22 21.72 -2.50 2.48
CA ARG A 22 22.59 -3.68 2.27
C ARG A 22 23.44 -3.60 0.99
N GLN A 23 23.32 -2.52 0.21
CA GLN A 23 23.97 -2.36 -1.09
C GLN A 23 23.71 -3.52 -2.07
N THR A 24 22.49 -4.06 -2.05
CA THR A 24 22.09 -5.17 -2.94
C THR A 24 21.15 -4.73 -4.06
N ASN A 25 20.37 -3.68 -3.85
CA ASN A 25 19.47 -3.13 -4.85
C ASN A 25 19.73 -1.63 -5.04
N ARG A 26 19.73 -1.17 -6.29
CA ARG A 26 19.85 0.23 -6.66
C ARG A 26 18.50 0.93 -6.46
N ARG A 27 18.51 2.20 -6.06
CA ARG A 27 17.32 3.04 -5.88
C ARG A 27 17.41 4.25 -6.80
N TYR A 28 16.41 4.45 -7.65
CA TYR A 28 16.39 5.48 -8.70
C TYR A 28 15.39 6.59 -8.35
N TYR A 29 15.74 7.44 -7.39
CA TYR A 29 14.80 8.37 -6.74
C TYR A 29 14.04 9.28 -7.70
N ARG A 30 14.75 9.93 -8.64
CA ARG A 30 14.12 10.78 -9.66
C ARG A 30 13.30 9.97 -10.67
N HIS A 31 13.76 8.75 -10.97
CA HIS A 31 13.11 7.90 -11.96
C HIS A 31 11.82 7.26 -11.44
N GLY A 32 11.68 7.03 -10.12
CA GLY A 32 10.41 6.61 -9.53
C GLY A 32 9.26 7.53 -9.91
N LEU A 33 9.50 8.86 -9.92
CA LEU A 33 8.50 9.84 -10.38
C LEU A 33 8.16 9.68 -11.87
N GLN A 34 9.13 9.28 -12.70
CA GLN A 34 8.88 9.00 -14.12
C GLN A 34 8.02 7.75 -14.30
N VAL A 35 8.24 6.70 -13.50
CA VAL A 35 7.39 5.50 -13.49
C VAL A 35 5.95 5.87 -13.12
N LEU A 36 5.76 6.74 -12.13
CA LEU A 36 4.43 7.26 -11.77
C LEU A 36 3.78 8.04 -12.92
N ARG A 37 4.53 8.87 -13.65
CA ARG A 37 3.99 9.58 -14.84
C ARG A 37 3.51 8.63 -15.91
N TRP A 38 4.26 7.56 -16.20
CA TRP A 38 3.83 6.55 -17.17
C TRP A 38 2.58 5.82 -16.71
N ALA A 39 2.51 5.45 -15.42
CA ALA A 39 1.34 4.82 -14.84
C ALA A 39 0.09 5.69 -15.02
N ALA A 40 0.14 6.95 -14.56
CA ALA A 40 -0.98 7.88 -14.65
C ALA A 40 -1.41 8.13 -16.10
N ALA A 41 -0.46 8.35 -17.02
CA ALA A 41 -0.76 8.58 -18.43
C ALA A 41 -1.47 7.37 -19.06
N GLU A 42 -0.98 6.15 -18.83
CA GLU A 42 -1.61 4.95 -19.36
C GLU A 42 -2.99 4.69 -18.80
N TRP A 43 -3.19 4.93 -17.49
CA TRP A 43 -4.50 4.75 -16.88
C TRP A 43 -5.52 5.78 -17.36
N ILE A 44 -5.09 7.02 -17.61
CA ILE A 44 -5.92 8.07 -18.21
C ILE A 44 -6.28 7.71 -19.65
N ASP A 45 -5.30 7.27 -20.45
CA ASP A 45 -5.52 6.85 -21.84
C ASP A 45 -6.47 5.64 -21.93
N GLU A 46 -6.32 4.67 -21.03
CA GLU A 46 -7.20 3.51 -20.92
C GLU A 46 -8.63 3.92 -20.50
N ALA A 47 -8.76 4.89 -19.60
CA ALA A 47 -10.05 5.45 -19.20
C ALA A 47 -10.75 6.22 -20.33
N ALA A 48 -10.01 6.81 -21.29
CA ALA A 48 -10.55 7.58 -22.40
C ALA A 48 -11.23 6.72 -23.50
N THR A 49 -11.29 5.40 -23.33
CA THR A 49 -11.95 4.48 -24.27
C THR A 49 -13.49 4.64 -24.27
N VAL A 50 -14.15 4.15 -25.33
CA VAL A 50 -15.61 4.35 -25.58
C VAL A 50 -16.51 3.84 -24.44
N SER A 51 -16.00 2.97 -23.57
CA SER A 51 -16.68 2.51 -22.37
C SER A 51 -15.70 2.65 -21.19
N PRO A 52 -15.72 3.77 -20.45
CA PRO A 52 -14.77 3.98 -19.35
C PRO A 52 -15.02 2.97 -18.23
N ARG A 53 -14.02 2.12 -18.00
CA ARG A 53 -14.04 1.06 -16.99
C ARG A 53 -13.21 1.40 -15.77
N MET A 54 -12.16 2.19 -15.94
CA MET A 54 -11.33 2.68 -14.85
C MET A 54 -12.18 3.50 -13.86
N ARG A 55 -12.01 3.22 -12.56
CA ARG A 55 -12.80 3.82 -11.48
C ARG A 55 -11.97 4.62 -10.48
N PHE A 56 -10.85 4.05 -10.04
CA PHE A 56 -9.97 4.66 -9.04
C PHE A 56 -8.57 4.06 -9.16
N ALA A 57 -7.60 4.72 -8.54
CA ALA A 57 -6.27 4.19 -8.35
C ALA A 57 -5.95 4.05 -6.86
N VAL A 58 -4.97 3.21 -6.54
CA VAL A 58 -4.42 3.05 -5.19
C VAL A 58 -2.91 3.14 -5.26
N ASP A 59 -2.38 4.06 -4.49
CA ASP A 59 -0.98 4.15 -4.11
C ASP A 59 -0.78 3.30 -2.85
N LEU A 60 0.01 2.23 -2.97
CA LEU A 60 0.28 1.28 -1.89
C LEU A 60 1.31 1.80 -0.87
N GLY A 61 1.63 3.09 -0.90
CA GLY A 61 2.44 3.81 0.08
C GLY A 61 3.90 3.96 -0.35
N ASP A 62 4.65 4.71 0.46
CA ASP A 62 6.01 5.15 0.17
C ASP A 62 6.09 5.94 -1.15
N VAL A 63 5.26 6.97 -1.28
CA VAL A 63 5.19 7.84 -2.47
C VAL A 63 6.42 8.76 -2.58
N ILE A 64 6.95 9.23 -1.44
CA ILE A 64 8.18 10.03 -1.36
C ILE A 64 9.20 9.35 -0.45
N ASP A 65 10.50 9.60 -0.69
CA ASP A 65 11.54 8.98 0.13
C ASP A 65 11.80 9.76 1.45
N GLY A 66 12.23 9.07 2.51
CA GLY A 66 12.67 9.70 3.77
C GLY A 66 13.85 10.66 3.62
N LYS A 67 14.63 10.56 2.54
CA LYS A 67 15.70 11.50 2.20
C LYS A 67 15.25 12.94 2.02
N ASN A 68 13.96 13.18 1.78
CA ASN A 68 13.45 14.54 1.61
C ASN A 68 13.43 15.32 2.95
N GLU A 69 13.25 14.65 4.09
CA GLU A 69 13.13 15.31 5.40
C GLU A 69 14.40 16.05 5.81
N PRO A 70 15.60 15.44 5.79
CA PRO A 70 16.83 16.11 6.26
C PRO A 70 17.23 17.34 5.46
N VAL A 71 16.72 17.46 4.23
CA VAL A 71 16.98 18.60 3.32
C VAL A 71 15.78 19.55 3.20
N GLY A 72 14.71 19.33 3.97
CA GLY A 72 13.52 20.19 4.01
C GLY A 72 12.69 20.17 2.72
N GLN A 73 12.71 19.08 1.96
CA GLN A 73 12.02 18.94 0.68
C GLN A 73 10.77 18.07 0.71
N SER A 74 10.33 17.59 1.87
CA SER A 74 9.21 16.65 2.01
C SER A 74 7.93 17.14 1.31
N LEU A 75 7.51 18.39 1.59
CA LEU A 75 6.31 18.96 0.96
C LEU A 75 6.47 19.22 -0.54
N SER A 76 7.67 19.62 -1.01
CA SER A 76 7.90 19.81 -2.45
C SER A 76 7.90 18.48 -3.21
N ALA A 77 8.48 17.43 -2.61
CA ALA A 77 8.44 16.09 -3.17
C ALA A 77 7.01 15.57 -3.24
N LEU A 78 6.25 15.74 -2.15
CA LEU A 78 4.85 15.33 -2.09
C LEU A 78 4.00 16.05 -3.14
N ARG A 79 4.18 17.36 -3.30
CA ARG A 79 3.47 18.14 -4.34
C ARG A 79 3.80 17.69 -5.75
N ALA A 80 5.05 17.27 -6.01
CA ALA A 80 5.44 16.77 -7.31
C ALA A 80 4.76 15.44 -7.65
N THR A 81 4.57 14.56 -6.65
CA THR A 81 3.86 13.29 -6.83
C THR A 81 2.35 13.48 -6.88
N THR A 82 1.78 14.31 -6.00
CA THR A 82 0.32 14.55 -5.98
C THR A 82 -0.16 15.31 -7.21
N ALA A 83 0.65 16.17 -7.82
CA ALA A 83 0.30 16.80 -9.09
C ALA A 83 0.03 15.78 -10.21
N ILE A 84 0.74 14.64 -10.23
CA ILE A 84 0.50 13.57 -11.21
C ILE A 84 -0.77 12.79 -10.85
N PHE A 85 -1.01 12.55 -9.57
CA PHE A 85 -2.28 11.96 -9.13
C PHE A 85 -3.47 12.87 -9.43
N ASP A 86 -3.32 14.18 -9.31
CA ASP A 86 -4.36 15.16 -9.64
C ASP A 86 -4.79 15.08 -11.11
N GLU A 87 -3.87 14.83 -12.03
CA GLU A 87 -4.20 14.57 -13.44
C GLU A 87 -5.18 13.39 -13.59
N PHE A 88 -4.95 12.30 -12.84
CA PHE A 88 -5.86 11.15 -12.80
C PHE A 88 -7.17 11.49 -12.08
N GLN A 89 -7.12 12.19 -10.93
CA GLN A 89 -8.29 12.56 -10.14
C GLN A 89 -9.27 13.47 -10.89
N ASP A 90 -8.74 14.43 -11.64
CA ASP A 90 -9.50 15.40 -12.42
C ASP A 90 -10.14 14.78 -13.67
N THR A 91 -9.62 13.65 -14.12
CA THR A 91 -9.99 13.00 -15.39
C THR A 91 -10.80 11.73 -15.20
N VAL A 92 -10.47 10.91 -14.22
CA VAL A 92 -10.96 9.53 -14.08
C VAL A 92 -11.71 9.33 -12.76
N GLY A 93 -11.04 9.45 -11.62
CA GLY A 93 -11.59 9.07 -10.32
C GLY A 93 -10.57 9.19 -9.19
N PRO A 94 -10.94 8.88 -7.94
CA PRO A 94 -10.07 9.13 -6.78
C PRO A 94 -8.78 8.30 -6.81
N VAL A 95 -7.73 8.82 -6.17
CA VAL A 95 -6.51 8.07 -5.82
C VAL A 95 -6.49 7.83 -4.32
N HIS A 96 -6.56 6.58 -3.89
CA HIS A 96 -6.47 6.20 -2.48
C HIS A 96 -5.02 5.93 -2.08
N HIS A 97 -4.64 6.33 -0.87
CA HIS A 97 -3.26 6.19 -0.38
C HIS A 97 -3.18 5.30 0.86
N CYS A 98 -2.31 4.30 0.81
CA CYS A 98 -1.82 3.59 1.99
C CYS A 98 -0.69 4.40 2.64
N VAL A 99 -0.63 4.40 3.98
CA VAL A 99 0.49 5.00 4.69
C VAL A 99 1.69 4.05 4.70
N GLY A 100 2.82 4.51 4.19
CA GLY A 100 4.11 3.82 4.25
C GLY A 100 5.04 4.38 5.33
N ASN A 101 6.15 3.69 5.59
CA ASN A 101 7.15 4.17 6.55
C ASN A 101 7.85 5.43 6.05
N HIS A 102 8.04 5.61 4.76
CA HIS A 102 8.69 6.79 4.22
C HIS A 102 7.80 8.04 4.31
N GLU A 103 6.47 7.92 4.26
CA GLU A 103 5.60 9.06 4.63
C GLU A 103 5.83 9.46 6.09
N LEU A 104 5.95 8.48 6.99
CA LEU A 104 6.13 8.71 8.43
C LEU A 104 7.55 9.16 8.81
N TYR A 105 8.54 8.96 7.93
CA TYR A 105 9.84 9.61 8.06
C TYR A 105 9.78 11.11 7.74
N ASN A 106 8.84 11.51 6.88
CA ASN A 106 8.70 12.88 6.41
C ASN A 106 7.69 13.70 7.22
N PHE A 107 6.65 13.04 7.73
CA PHE A 107 5.47 13.71 8.27
C PHE A 107 4.97 13.03 9.53
N SER A 108 4.33 13.82 10.39
CA SER A 108 3.45 13.23 11.41
C SER A 108 2.27 12.51 10.74
N LYS A 109 1.71 11.50 11.39
CA LYS A 109 0.51 10.80 10.87
C LYS A 109 -0.66 11.75 10.61
N ALA A 110 -0.83 12.78 11.45
CA ALA A 110 -1.86 13.80 11.23
C ALA A 110 -1.60 14.59 9.94
N THR A 111 -0.36 15.00 9.69
CA THR A 111 0.03 15.67 8.44
C THR A 111 -0.17 14.76 7.22
N TYR A 112 0.18 13.48 7.32
CA TYR A 112 -0.10 12.50 6.26
C TYR A 112 -1.61 12.43 5.94
N VAL A 113 -2.47 12.36 6.97
CA VAL A 113 -3.93 12.33 6.76
C VAL A 113 -4.43 13.59 6.06
N GLU A 114 -3.95 14.78 6.45
CA GLU A 114 -4.34 16.04 5.80
C GLU A 114 -3.84 16.14 4.35
N GLU A 115 -2.57 15.80 4.10
CA GLU A 115 -1.92 16.07 2.81
C GLU A 115 -2.14 14.98 1.75
N LEU A 116 -2.51 13.75 2.14
CA LEU A 116 -2.73 12.64 1.22
C LEU A 116 -4.16 12.09 1.29
N ILE A 117 -4.63 11.64 2.45
CA ILE A 117 -5.97 11.02 2.54
C ILE A 117 -7.07 12.03 2.24
N LYS A 118 -6.99 13.24 2.79
CA LYS A 118 -7.99 14.29 2.50
C LYS A 118 -7.75 15.00 1.17
N HIS A 119 -6.59 14.79 0.57
CA HIS A 119 -6.29 15.23 -0.80
C HIS A 119 -6.96 14.32 -1.85
N THR A 120 -7.32 13.08 -1.47
CA THR A 120 -8.14 12.20 -2.30
C THR A 120 -9.51 12.82 -2.56
N GLN A 121 -9.68 13.36 -3.76
CA GLN A 121 -10.92 14.00 -4.19
C GLN A 121 -11.16 13.66 -5.66
N SER A 122 -12.42 13.51 -6.06
CA SER A 122 -12.76 13.48 -7.48
C SER A 122 -14.22 13.88 -7.67
N ARG A 123 -14.46 14.77 -8.64
CA ARG A 123 -15.81 15.21 -9.03
C ARG A 123 -16.61 14.15 -9.78
N HIS A 124 -15.97 13.04 -10.14
CA HIS A 124 -16.55 11.97 -10.96
C HIS A 124 -17.25 10.89 -10.12
N VAL A 125 -17.12 10.93 -8.80
CA VAL A 125 -17.63 9.90 -7.89
C VAL A 125 -18.45 10.49 -6.73
N GLY A 126 -19.25 9.63 -6.09
CA GLY A 126 -19.96 9.97 -4.85
C GLY A 126 -19.05 9.93 -3.62
N ALA A 127 -19.57 10.43 -2.49
CA ALA A 127 -18.81 10.48 -1.23
C ALA A 127 -18.44 9.09 -0.68
N GLU A 128 -19.20 8.06 -1.04
CA GLU A 128 -18.96 6.65 -0.69
C GLU A 128 -17.68 6.07 -1.32
N SER A 129 -17.20 6.67 -2.41
CA SER A 129 -15.96 6.30 -3.10
C SER A 129 -14.77 7.14 -2.65
N LEU A 130 -14.95 8.04 -1.70
CA LEU A 130 -13.90 8.90 -1.16
C LEU A 130 -13.59 8.50 0.29
N PRO A 131 -12.40 8.85 0.81
CA PRO A 131 -12.14 8.73 2.23
C PRO A 131 -13.16 9.54 3.05
N PRO A 132 -13.52 9.12 4.27
CA PRO A 132 -14.45 9.87 5.10
C PRO A 132 -13.95 11.31 5.33
N PRO A 133 -14.72 12.37 5.00
CA PRO A 133 -14.22 13.75 5.02
C PRO A 133 -13.68 14.23 6.37
N GLY A 134 -14.20 13.65 7.46
CA GLY A 134 -13.79 13.96 8.84
C GLY A 134 -12.80 12.96 9.43
N THR A 135 -12.18 12.08 8.63
CA THR A 135 -11.24 11.09 9.16
C THR A 135 -10.02 11.78 9.78
N SER A 136 -9.60 11.25 10.94
CA SER A 136 -8.35 11.59 11.61
C SER A 136 -7.40 10.39 11.70
N VAL A 137 -7.74 9.29 11.03
CA VAL A 137 -7.01 8.03 11.04
C VAL A 137 -6.63 7.65 9.60
N ALA A 138 -5.58 6.83 9.46
CA ALA A 138 -5.04 6.41 8.18
C ALA A 138 -5.64 5.10 7.64
N TYR A 139 -6.75 4.63 8.23
CA TYR A 139 -7.49 3.46 7.79
C TYR A 139 -8.97 3.80 7.57
N TYR A 140 -9.58 3.21 6.55
CA TYR A 140 -10.98 3.46 6.19
C TYR A 140 -11.48 2.40 5.20
N THR A 141 -12.79 2.44 4.94
CA THR A 141 -13.40 1.70 3.83
C THR A 141 -14.00 2.64 2.82
N PHE A 142 -14.13 2.18 1.57
CA PHE A 142 -14.87 2.85 0.52
C PHE A 142 -15.52 1.83 -0.42
N THR A 143 -16.48 2.29 -1.22
CA THR A 143 -17.19 1.48 -2.22
C THR A 143 -17.26 2.22 -3.54
N ASP A 144 -17.53 1.49 -4.63
CA ASP A 144 -17.84 2.08 -5.93
C ASP A 144 -19.26 1.64 -6.32
N PRO A 145 -20.18 2.56 -6.66
CA PRO A 145 -21.56 2.21 -7.03
C PRO A 145 -21.69 1.26 -8.23
N THR A 146 -20.69 1.23 -9.11
CA THR A 146 -20.62 0.32 -10.26
C THR A 146 -20.08 -1.07 -9.88
N LEU A 147 -19.57 -1.22 -8.65
CA LEU A 147 -19.10 -2.46 -8.03
C LEU A 147 -19.83 -2.73 -6.70
N PRO A 148 -21.18 -2.83 -6.69
CA PRO A 148 -21.96 -2.90 -5.44
C PRO A 148 -21.71 -4.17 -4.61
N SER A 149 -21.10 -5.19 -5.21
CA SER A 149 -20.68 -6.42 -4.51
C SER A 149 -19.30 -6.33 -3.89
N TYR A 150 -18.61 -5.19 -3.96
CA TYR A 150 -17.26 -5.02 -3.43
C TYR A 150 -17.22 -4.03 -2.28
N LEU A 151 -16.30 -4.30 -1.35
CA LEU A 151 -15.87 -3.39 -0.30
C LEU A 151 -14.36 -3.29 -0.35
N PHE A 152 -13.86 -2.06 -0.40
CA PHE A 152 -12.42 -1.79 -0.37
C PHE A 152 -12.02 -1.31 1.02
N VAL A 153 -10.90 -1.81 1.52
CA VAL A 153 -10.40 -1.54 2.88
C VAL A 153 -8.95 -1.06 2.77
N VAL A 154 -8.67 0.13 3.29
CA VAL A 154 -7.30 0.65 3.46
C VAL A 154 -6.92 0.49 4.92
N LEU A 155 -5.80 -0.19 5.19
CA LEU A 155 -5.25 -0.38 6.53
C LEU A 155 -4.12 0.62 6.80
N ASP A 156 -3.95 0.95 8.09
CA ASP A 156 -2.78 1.63 8.63
C ASP A 156 -1.89 0.58 9.32
N PRO A 157 -0.84 0.07 8.64
CA PRO A 157 0.07 -0.92 9.23
C PRO A 157 1.02 -0.31 10.28
N TYR A 158 0.89 0.98 10.60
CA TYR A 158 1.71 1.72 11.55
C TYR A 158 0.89 2.27 12.73
N GLY A 159 -0.31 1.74 12.99
CA GLY A 159 -1.15 2.09 14.13
C GLY A 159 -0.38 2.00 15.46
N GLN A 160 0.38 0.92 15.62
CA GLN A 160 1.41 0.76 16.64
C GLN A 160 2.80 0.69 15.99
N SER A 161 3.56 1.79 16.04
CA SER A 161 4.93 1.86 15.53
C SER A 161 5.70 3.01 16.18
N VAL A 162 7.02 2.94 16.18
CA VAL A 162 7.86 4.05 16.68
C VAL A 162 7.78 5.27 15.75
N ILE A 163 7.58 5.03 14.46
CA ILE A 163 7.61 6.09 13.44
C ILE A 163 6.25 6.74 13.20
N GLY A 164 5.15 6.05 13.52
CA GLY A 164 3.78 6.51 13.24
C GLY A 164 2.94 6.86 14.46
N SER A 165 3.27 6.34 15.65
CA SER A 165 2.50 6.61 16.87
C SER A 165 2.99 7.90 17.56
N PRO A 166 2.10 8.72 18.15
CA PRO A 166 2.52 9.89 18.92
C PRO A 166 3.41 9.50 20.10
N VAL A 167 4.50 10.23 20.35
CA VAL A 167 5.53 9.88 21.35
C VAL A 167 4.97 9.64 22.77
N ASP A 168 3.90 10.36 23.14
CA ASP A 168 3.26 10.25 24.45
C ASP A 168 2.11 9.22 24.50
N SER A 169 1.90 8.44 23.44
CA SER A 169 0.80 7.48 23.34
C SER A 169 1.17 6.09 23.87
N PRO A 170 0.18 5.29 24.33
CA PRO A 170 0.41 3.89 24.69
C PRO A 170 0.99 3.07 23.54
N GLU A 171 0.55 3.33 22.31
CA GLU A 171 1.01 2.63 21.11
C GLU A 171 2.51 2.88 20.86
N TYR A 172 2.99 4.12 21.02
CA TYR A 172 4.42 4.41 20.91
C TYR A 172 5.23 3.69 21.99
N ALA A 173 4.78 3.75 23.25
CA ALA A 173 5.45 3.06 24.35
C ALA A 173 5.51 1.53 24.12
N ASN A 174 4.41 0.94 23.66
CA ASN A 174 4.34 -0.48 23.31
C ASN A 174 5.24 -0.83 22.12
N ALA A 175 5.34 0.05 21.11
CA ALA A 175 6.21 -0.14 19.96
C ALA A 175 7.69 -0.13 20.35
N VAL A 176 8.10 0.79 21.23
CA VAL A 176 9.46 0.84 21.78
C VAL A 176 9.78 -0.43 22.55
N GLU A 177 8.86 -0.89 23.42
CA GLU A 177 9.06 -2.11 24.19
C GLU A 177 9.15 -3.34 23.28
N PHE A 178 8.25 -3.46 22.29
CA PHE A 178 8.27 -4.54 21.32
C PHE A 178 9.64 -4.63 20.61
N LEU A 179 10.17 -3.51 20.12
CA LEU A 179 11.49 -3.49 19.48
C LEU A 179 12.64 -3.78 20.45
N ASN A 180 12.54 -3.37 21.72
CA ASN A 180 13.56 -3.69 22.73
C ASN A 180 13.60 -5.18 23.06
N VAL A 181 12.43 -5.83 23.11
CA VAL A 181 12.31 -7.26 23.39
C VAL A 181 12.74 -8.10 22.18
N HIS A 182 12.34 -7.72 20.96
CA HIS A 182 12.46 -8.58 19.79
C HIS A 182 13.61 -8.23 18.85
N ASN A 183 14.16 -7.01 18.91
CA ASN A 183 15.31 -6.62 18.11
C ASN A 183 16.53 -6.34 19.01
N PRO A 184 17.55 -7.21 19.01
CA PRO A 184 18.71 -7.05 19.87
C PRO A 184 19.65 -5.92 19.44
N ASN A 185 19.44 -5.34 18.25
CA ASN A 185 20.31 -4.28 17.72
C ASN A 185 20.08 -2.95 18.43
N VAL A 186 21.15 -2.14 18.50
CA VAL A 186 21.06 -0.74 18.95
C VAL A 186 20.30 0.09 17.91
N ASN A 187 20.64 -0.06 16.63
CA ASN A 187 19.86 0.48 15.53
C ASN A 187 18.65 -0.44 15.28
N LYS A 188 17.47 -0.03 15.77
CA LYS A 188 16.21 -0.79 15.63
C LYS A 188 15.72 -0.89 14.19
N ASN A 189 16.25 -0.07 13.29
CA ASN A 189 15.98 -0.18 11.86
C ASN A 189 16.78 -1.29 11.17
N SER A 190 17.78 -1.87 11.84
CA SER A 190 18.64 -2.93 11.28
C SER A 190 18.15 -4.32 11.69
N PRO A 191 17.92 -5.23 10.72
CA PRO A 191 17.72 -6.65 10.98
C PRO A 191 19.03 -7.47 10.89
N LEU A 192 20.19 -6.82 10.77
CA LEU A 192 21.47 -7.52 10.62
C LEU A 192 21.79 -8.33 11.88
N GLY A 193 22.20 -9.60 11.69
CA GLY A 193 22.57 -10.50 12.80
C GLY A 193 21.38 -11.20 13.48
N MET A 194 20.14 -10.85 13.14
CA MET A 194 18.95 -11.53 13.65
C MET A 194 18.75 -12.92 12.96
N PRO A 195 18.07 -13.87 13.62
CA PRO A 195 17.72 -15.16 13.04
C PRO A 195 16.96 -15.01 11.72
N ARG A 196 17.16 -15.93 10.76
CA ARG A 196 16.45 -15.90 9.47
C ARG A 196 15.06 -16.53 9.55
N ASP A 197 14.24 -16.00 10.42
CA ASP A 197 12.85 -16.38 10.63
C ASP A 197 11.96 -15.13 10.70
N GLU A 198 10.71 -15.29 11.14
CA GLU A 198 9.72 -14.21 11.23
C GLU A 198 10.13 -13.09 12.18
N THR A 199 11.11 -13.29 13.06
CA THR A 199 11.63 -12.22 13.92
C THR A 199 12.34 -11.12 13.13
N LEU A 200 12.78 -11.38 11.89
CA LEU A 200 13.39 -10.34 11.03
C LEU A 200 12.47 -9.14 10.80
N ARG A 201 11.16 -9.32 10.96
CA ARG A 201 10.16 -8.27 10.82
C ARG A 201 10.20 -7.25 11.96
N CYS A 202 10.84 -7.57 13.09
CA CYS A 202 10.89 -6.72 14.26
C CYS A 202 11.91 -5.58 14.05
N THR A 203 11.62 -4.69 13.11
CA THR A 203 12.42 -3.53 12.76
C THR A 203 11.57 -2.27 12.78
N GLU A 204 12.22 -1.14 13.00
CA GLU A 204 11.58 0.18 13.11
C GLU A 204 10.89 0.67 11.82
N PHE A 205 11.31 0.18 10.65
CA PHE A 205 10.63 0.42 9.38
C PHE A 205 9.32 -0.36 9.19
N ASN A 206 9.00 -1.29 10.10
CA ASN A 206 7.72 -2.00 10.14
C ASN A 206 6.83 -1.46 11.27
N GLY A 207 5.61 -1.97 11.37
CA GLY A 207 4.68 -1.62 12.43
C GLY A 207 3.64 -2.72 12.65
N ALA A 208 2.68 -2.43 13.52
CA ALA A 208 1.50 -3.25 13.78
C ALA A 208 0.22 -2.45 13.50
N VAL A 209 -0.84 -3.18 13.16
CA VAL A 209 -2.22 -2.69 13.27
C VAL A 209 -2.57 -2.62 14.75
N ASP A 210 -3.00 -1.45 15.25
CA ASP A 210 -3.36 -1.27 16.66
C ASP A 210 -4.69 -1.94 17.05
N ASP A 211 -4.95 -2.05 18.35
CA ASP A 211 -6.14 -2.71 18.89
C ASP A 211 -7.46 -2.05 18.44
N ALA A 212 -7.48 -0.72 18.30
CA ALA A 212 -8.67 0.01 17.85
C ALA A 212 -9.01 -0.33 16.40
N GLN A 213 -7.99 -0.40 15.54
CA GLN A 213 -8.11 -0.77 14.15
C GLN A 213 -8.44 -2.27 13.99
N LEU A 214 -7.88 -3.16 14.81
CA LEU A 214 -8.27 -4.58 14.83
C LEU A 214 -9.76 -4.75 15.16
N ALA A 215 -10.25 -4.06 16.19
CA ALA A 215 -11.65 -4.09 16.59
C ALA A 215 -12.57 -3.53 15.49
N TRP A 216 -12.15 -2.44 14.83
CA TRP A 216 -12.84 -1.87 13.68
C TRP A 216 -12.88 -2.84 12.50
N LEU A 217 -11.74 -3.43 12.13
CA LEU A 217 -11.63 -4.35 11.01
C LEU A 217 -12.52 -5.59 11.21
N ALA A 218 -12.58 -6.14 12.43
CA ALA A 218 -13.48 -7.24 12.75
C ALA A 218 -14.95 -6.89 12.48
N GLN A 219 -15.39 -5.67 12.83
CA GLN A 219 -16.76 -5.20 12.56
C GLN A 219 -17.02 -4.98 11.06
N VAL A 220 -16.05 -4.43 10.35
CA VAL A 220 -16.10 -4.24 8.89
C VAL A 220 -16.28 -5.59 8.20
N LEU A 221 -15.46 -6.58 8.53
CA LEU A 221 -15.49 -7.90 7.89
C LEU A 221 -16.76 -8.68 8.24
N ALA A 222 -17.24 -8.60 9.48
CA ALA A 222 -18.51 -9.19 9.88
C ALA A 222 -19.70 -8.58 9.11
N THR A 223 -19.67 -7.26 8.91
CA THR A 223 -20.70 -6.56 8.13
C THR A 223 -20.65 -6.98 6.66
N ALA A 224 -19.46 -6.99 6.06
CA ALA A 224 -19.25 -7.44 4.68
C ALA A 224 -19.72 -8.90 4.46
N ALA A 225 -19.46 -9.77 5.45
CA ALA A 225 -19.95 -11.15 5.44
C ALA A 225 -21.48 -11.22 5.44
N SER A 226 -22.14 -10.43 6.27
CA SER A 226 -23.61 -10.37 6.32
C SER A 226 -24.22 -9.85 5.01
N GLN A 227 -23.51 -8.97 4.31
CA GLN A 227 -23.92 -8.37 3.04
C GLN A 227 -23.43 -9.16 1.81
N ARG A 228 -22.67 -10.25 2.01
CA ARG A 228 -22.08 -11.08 0.94
C ARG A 228 -21.20 -10.27 -0.03
N GLN A 229 -20.49 -9.28 0.47
CA GLN A 229 -19.54 -8.49 -0.31
C GLN A 229 -18.24 -9.26 -0.53
N ASN A 230 -17.48 -8.86 -1.55
CA ASN A 230 -16.10 -9.26 -1.78
C ASN A 230 -15.19 -8.15 -1.25
N VAL A 231 -14.37 -8.48 -0.26
CA VAL A 231 -13.47 -7.53 0.39
C VAL A 231 -12.10 -7.59 -0.27
N VAL A 232 -11.59 -6.43 -0.68
CA VAL A 232 -10.22 -6.24 -1.14
C VAL A 232 -9.52 -5.31 -0.16
N VAL A 233 -8.39 -5.76 0.37
CA VAL A 233 -7.62 -5.05 1.41
C VAL A 233 -6.34 -4.47 0.78
N PHE A 234 -6.03 -3.24 1.14
CA PHE A 234 -4.81 -2.53 0.79
C PHE A 234 -4.04 -2.21 2.07
N SER A 235 -2.76 -2.57 2.11
CA SER A 235 -1.87 -2.30 3.24
C SER A 235 -0.47 -2.12 2.71
N HIS A 236 0.25 -1.07 3.11
CA HIS A 236 1.63 -0.88 2.66
C HIS A 236 2.51 -2.08 3.07
N VAL A 237 2.50 -2.44 4.36
CA VAL A 237 3.27 -3.57 4.90
C VAL A 237 2.56 -4.90 4.57
N PRO A 238 3.28 -5.87 3.97
CA PRO A 238 2.81 -7.23 3.74
C PRO A 238 2.33 -7.95 5.00
N ILE A 239 1.28 -8.77 4.84
CA ILE A 239 0.65 -9.54 5.93
C ILE A 239 1.03 -11.02 5.90
N HIS A 240 1.17 -11.64 4.72
CA HIS A 240 1.41 -13.09 4.65
C HIS A 240 2.92 -13.41 4.53
N PRO A 241 3.51 -14.28 5.37
CA PRO A 241 4.96 -14.53 5.39
C PRO A 241 5.51 -15.07 4.06
N ASP A 242 4.71 -15.83 3.31
CA ASP A 242 5.10 -16.37 2.00
C ASP A 242 5.27 -15.35 0.87
N THR A 243 4.79 -14.11 1.04
CA THR A 243 5.00 -13.08 0.02
C THR A 243 6.35 -12.38 0.16
N CYS A 244 7.04 -12.52 1.30
CA CYS A 244 8.15 -11.63 1.67
C CYS A 244 9.39 -12.34 2.22
N ARG A 245 9.74 -13.53 1.70
CA ARG A 245 10.82 -14.35 2.28
C ARG A 245 12.22 -13.72 2.07
N PRO A 246 13.03 -13.54 3.15
CA PRO A 246 12.91 -14.20 4.46
C PRO A 246 12.25 -13.35 5.59
N GLY A 247 11.02 -12.87 5.43
CA GLY A 247 10.15 -12.35 6.51
C GLY A 247 10.46 -10.95 7.04
N GLY A 248 11.51 -10.27 6.57
CA GLY A 248 11.98 -9.01 7.16
C GLY A 248 11.10 -7.77 6.97
N VAL A 249 10.10 -7.84 6.10
CA VAL A 249 9.21 -6.72 5.72
C VAL A 249 7.75 -7.10 5.99
N LEU A 250 7.50 -7.82 7.09
CA LEU A 250 6.20 -8.34 7.48
C LEU A 250 5.61 -7.51 8.63
N LEU A 251 4.28 -7.41 8.71
CA LEU A 251 3.61 -6.74 9.82
C LEU A 251 3.99 -7.36 11.17
N TRP A 252 4.22 -6.57 12.22
CA TRP A 252 4.63 -7.08 13.53
C TRP A 252 3.61 -8.07 14.11
N ASN A 253 2.32 -7.74 14.04
CA ASN A 253 1.22 -8.61 14.45
C ASN A 253 0.53 -9.30 13.25
N PHE A 254 1.31 -9.67 12.23
CA PHE A 254 0.78 -10.31 11.03
C PHE A 254 -0.08 -11.54 11.34
N ALA A 255 0.27 -12.33 12.35
CA ALA A 255 -0.47 -13.54 12.71
C ALA A 255 -1.91 -13.23 13.16
N ASP A 256 -2.10 -12.14 13.92
CA ASP A 256 -3.42 -11.71 14.38
C ASP A 256 -4.27 -11.21 13.22
N VAL A 257 -3.68 -10.38 12.35
CA VAL A 257 -4.36 -9.84 11.16
C VAL A 257 -4.67 -10.96 10.16
N GLN A 258 -3.71 -11.83 9.86
CA GLN A 258 -3.89 -12.99 8.99
C GLN A 258 -5.02 -13.89 9.50
N SER A 259 -5.00 -14.25 10.79
CA SER A 259 -6.06 -15.07 11.42
C SER A 259 -7.44 -14.41 11.29
N MET A 260 -7.53 -13.09 11.49
CA MET A 260 -8.78 -12.35 11.33
C MET A 260 -9.31 -12.37 9.88
N LEU A 261 -8.42 -12.18 8.89
CA LEU A 261 -8.77 -12.27 7.47
C LEU A 261 -9.23 -13.68 7.10
N GLU A 262 -8.50 -14.71 7.55
CA GLU A 262 -8.81 -16.12 7.30
C GLU A 262 -10.16 -16.55 7.88
N GLN A 263 -10.54 -16.04 9.06
CA GLN A 263 -11.87 -16.28 9.64
C GLN A 263 -13.00 -15.74 8.74
N HIS A 264 -12.68 -14.78 7.86
CA HIS A 264 -13.59 -14.17 6.90
C HIS A 264 -13.24 -14.52 5.44
N ALA A 265 -12.50 -15.62 5.19
CA ALA A 265 -12.09 -16.04 3.84
C ALA A 265 -13.26 -16.27 2.85
N GLY A 266 -14.50 -16.41 3.35
CA GLY A 266 -15.70 -16.45 2.51
C GLY A 266 -16.08 -15.13 1.83
N VAL A 267 -15.47 -14.02 2.26
CA VAL A 267 -15.66 -12.66 1.71
C VAL A 267 -14.37 -11.92 1.43
N VAL A 268 -13.29 -12.13 2.21
CA VAL A 268 -11.97 -11.55 1.91
C VAL A 268 -11.38 -12.25 0.69
N ARG A 269 -11.05 -11.50 -0.35
CA ARG A 269 -10.61 -12.05 -1.65
C ARG A 269 -9.16 -11.77 -1.96
N ALA A 270 -8.70 -10.56 -1.68
CA ALA A 270 -7.35 -10.15 -2.02
C ALA A 270 -6.79 -9.16 -1.01
N VAL A 271 -5.47 -9.22 -0.83
CA VAL A 271 -4.65 -8.27 -0.09
C VAL A 271 -3.54 -7.80 -1.02
N PHE A 272 -3.46 -6.50 -1.27
CA PHE A 272 -2.40 -5.87 -2.05
C PHE A 272 -1.49 -5.04 -1.15
N SER A 273 -0.17 -5.18 -1.35
CA SER A 273 0.85 -4.51 -0.53
C SER A 273 2.09 -4.07 -1.33
N GLY A 274 2.88 -3.17 -0.75
CA GLY A 274 4.18 -2.70 -1.26
C GLY A 274 5.33 -3.15 -0.35
N HIS A 275 6.24 -2.22 -0.02
CA HIS A 275 7.27 -2.28 1.04
C HIS A 275 8.44 -3.24 0.80
N SER A 276 8.16 -4.44 0.28
CA SER A 276 9.17 -5.48 0.01
C SER A 276 10.10 -5.13 -1.14
N HIS A 277 9.69 -4.16 -1.98
CA HIS A 277 10.32 -3.79 -3.25
C HIS A 277 10.48 -4.98 -4.22
N ARG A 278 9.81 -6.10 -3.96
CA ARG A 278 9.90 -7.34 -4.74
C ARG A 278 8.53 -7.96 -4.87
N ASN A 279 8.24 -8.47 -6.07
CA ASN A 279 7.00 -9.18 -6.30
C ASN A 279 6.90 -10.39 -5.37
N GLY A 280 5.80 -10.46 -4.64
CA GLY A 280 5.44 -11.57 -3.77
C GLY A 280 4.04 -12.03 -4.08
N TYR A 281 3.80 -13.34 -4.06
CA TYR A 281 2.45 -13.86 -4.21
C TYR A 281 2.27 -15.17 -3.46
N THR A 282 1.15 -15.29 -2.77
CA THR A 282 0.61 -16.57 -2.32
C THR A 282 -0.91 -16.53 -2.32
N GLU A 283 -1.52 -17.71 -2.32
CA GLU A 283 -2.94 -17.88 -2.00
C GLU A 283 -3.01 -18.77 -0.77
N ASP A 284 -3.71 -18.30 0.26
CA ASP A 284 -3.97 -19.10 1.45
C ASP A 284 -5.45 -18.99 1.84
N ARG A 285 -6.08 -20.14 2.09
CA ARG A 285 -7.52 -20.30 2.37
C ARG A 285 -8.45 -19.57 1.37
N GLY A 286 -8.02 -19.41 0.12
CA GLY A 286 -8.79 -18.69 -0.91
C GLY A 286 -8.68 -17.17 -0.85
N ILE A 287 -7.77 -16.64 -0.03
CA ILE A 287 -7.38 -15.23 -0.01
C ILE A 287 -6.07 -15.09 -0.80
N HIS A 288 -6.07 -14.20 -1.79
CA HIS A 288 -4.88 -13.88 -2.55
C HIS A 288 -4.06 -12.79 -1.87
N TYR A 289 -2.78 -13.01 -1.63
CA TYR A 289 -1.85 -12.00 -1.12
C TYR A 289 -0.86 -11.66 -2.22
N MET A 290 -0.81 -10.40 -2.64
CA MET A 290 0.08 -9.95 -3.71
C MET A 290 0.84 -8.70 -3.27
N VAL A 291 2.17 -8.80 -3.31
CA VAL A 291 3.10 -7.73 -3.00
C VAL A 291 3.70 -7.20 -4.29
N PHE A 292 3.71 -5.89 -4.48
CA PHE A 292 4.16 -5.20 -5.68
C PHE A 292 5.66 -4.90 -5.60
N HIS A 293 6.31 -4.96 -6.76
CA HIS A 293 7.67 -4.43 -6.91
C HIS A 293 7.66 -2.90 -6.81
N ALA A 294 8.76 -2.32 -6.32
CA ALA A 294 8.86 -0.88 -6.15
C ALA A 294 9.11 -0.15 -7.47
N ALA A 295 8.38 0.94 -7.71
CA ALA A 295 8.68 1.87 -8.81
C ALA A 295 10.10 2.45 -8.67
N LEU A 296 10.57 2.69 -7.44
CA LEU A 296 11.92 3.15 -7.15
C LEU A 296 13.05 2.24 -7.64
N GLU A 297 12.87 0.92 -7.64
CA GLU A 297 13.92 -0.04 -8.01
C GLU A 297 13.89 -0.39 -9.50
N CYS A 298 13.01 0.26 -10.29
CA CYS A 298 12.99 0.16 -11.74
C CYS A 298 14.12 1.02 -12.36
N PRO A 299 15.06 0.43 -13.12
CA PRO A 299 16.16 1.17 -13.72
C PRO A 299 15.71 2.00 -14.92
N PRO A 300 16.22 3.24 -15.10
CA PRO A 300 16.09 3.92 -16.38
C PRO A 300 16.80 3.09 -17.45
N SER A 301 16.15 2.86 -18.60
CA SER A 301 16.79 2.18 -19.73
C SER A 301 16.28 2.72 -21.06
N GLU A 302 16.88 2.27 -22.16
CA GLU A 302 16.37 2.60 -23.51
C GLU A 302 15.04 1.91 -23.82
N ASN A 303 14.66 0.87 -23.05
CA ASN A 303 13.38 0.17 -23.17
C ASN A 303 12.54 0.39 -21.90
N ASP A 304 11.78 1.48 -21.90
CA ASP A 304 10.95 1.90 -20.77
C ASP A 304 9.84 0.89 -20.43
N ASP A 305 9.40 0.04 -21.37
CA ASP A 305 8.27 -0.88 -21.15
C ASP A 305 8.59 -2.01 -20.17
N ALA A 306 9.84 -2.47 -20.14
CA ALA A 306 10.27 -3.56 -19.26
C ALA A 306 10.55 -3.10 -17.83
N ASN A 307 10.78 -1.80 -17.61
CA ASN A 307 11.21 -1.22 -16.33
C ASN A 307 10.12 -0.32 -15.73
N ARG A 308 8.91 -0.86 -15.67
CA ARG A 308 7.75 -0.26 -15.02
C ARG A 308 7.32 -1.14 -13.87
N ALA A 309 6.75 -0.54 -12.82
CA ALA A 309 6.19 -1.28 -11.71
C ALA A 309 4.83 -0.72 -11.27
N TYR A 310 3.80 -1.06 -12.03
CA TYR A 310 2.41 -0.75 -11.72
C TYR A 310 1.47 -1.75 -12.41
N ALA A 311 0.18 -1.70 -12.11
CA ALA A 311 -0.80 -2.59 -12.75
C ALA A 311 -2.17 -1.93 -12.92
N THR A 312 -2.93 -2.42 -13.90
CA THR A 312 -4.39 -2.27 -13.95
C THR A 312 -5.04 -3.58 -13.49
N VAL A 313 -6.07 -3.51 -12.68
CA VAL A 313 -6.82 -4.66 -12.14
C VAL A 313 -8.22 -4.64 -12.71
N ASP A 314 -8.53 -5.62 -13.55
CA ASP A 314 -9.88 -5.83 -14.05
C ASP A 314 -10.71 -6.55 -12.96
N VAL A 315 -11.84 -5.97 -12.60
CA VAL A 315 -12.73 -6.41 -11.52
C VAL A 315 -13.94 -7.14 -12.10
N TYR A 316 -14.05 -8.44 -11.79
CA TYR A 316 -15.12 -9.32 -12.26
C TYR A 316 -16.08 -9.72 -11.13
N ALA A 317 -17.14 -10.44 -11.47
CA ALA A 317 -18.08 -10.97 -10.48
C ALA A 317 -17.58 -12.26 -9.79
N ASP A 318 -16.47 -12.83 -10.25
CA ASP A 318 -15.92 -14.12 -9.83
C ASP A 318 -14.39 -14.09 -9.64
N GLY A 319 -13.76 -12.92 -9.74
CA GLY A 319 -12.32 -12.79 -9.61
C GLY A 319 -11.79 -11.40 -9.94
N LEU A 320 -10.47 -11.28 -9.84
CA LEU A 320 -9.70 -10.15 -10.31
C LEU A 320 -8.70 -10.62 -11.37
N HIS A 321 -8.41 -9.77 -12.36
CA HIS A 321 -7.29 -10.00 -13.27
C HIS A 321 -6.33 -8.81 -13.19
N VAL A 322 -5.17 -9.05 -12.60
CA VAL A 322 -4.09 -8.07 -12.49
C VAL A 322 -3.31 -8.11 -13.80
N ARG A 323 -3.35 -7.01 -14.56
CA ARG A 323 -2.52 -6.75 -15.74
C ARG A 323 -1.32 -5.91 -15.29
N GLY A 324 -0.20 -6.59 -15.07
CA GLY A 324 1.03 -5.94 -14.63
C GLY A 324 1.79 -5.29 -15.79
N ALA A 325 2.33 -4.10 -15.56
CA ALA A 325 3.26 -3.43 -16.45
C ALA A 325 4.71 -3.70 -16.01
N GLY A 326 5.61 -3.86 -16.98
CA GLY A 326 7.03 -4.12 -16.75
C GLY A 326 7.30 -5.32 -15.86
N VAL A 327 7.83 -5.07 -14.67
CA VAL A 327 8.24 -6.11 -13.73
C VAL A 327 7.09 -6.67 -12.89
N ILE A 328 5.90 -6.06 -12.89
CA ILE A 328 4.73 -6.61 -12.18
C ILE A 328 4.18 -7.81 -12.97
N PRO A 329 4.05 -9.01 -12.38
CA PRO A 329 3.49 -10.17 -13.07
C PRO A 329 1.98 -10.02 -13.29
N THR A 330 1.52 -10.28 -14.51
CA THR A 330 0.08 -10.47 -14.80
C THR A 330 -0.44 -11.74 -14.13
N ARG A 331 -1.60 -11.66 -13.46
CA ARG A 331 -2.15 -12.75 -12.68
C ARG A 331 -3.67 -12.71 -12.61
N THR A 332 -4.31 -13.87 -12.77
CA THR A 332 -5.74 -14.06 -12.46
C THR A 332 -5.89 -14.55 -11.02
N LEU A 333 -6.70 -13.84 -10.24
CA LEU A 333 -7.10 -14.13 -8.87
C LEU A 333 -8.55 -14.60 -8.88
N ALA A 334 -8.77 -15.90 -9.09
CA ALA A 334 -10.11 -16.48 -9.25
C ALA A 334 -10.68 -16.86 -7.89
N TRP A 335 -11.94 -16.48 -7.62
CA TRP A 335 -12.62 -16.96 -6.43
C TRP A 335 -13.07 -18.39 -6.66
N SER A 336 -12.83 -19.26 -5.67
CA SER A 336 -13.42 -20.59 -5.71
C SER A 336 -14.95 -20.47 -5.73
N ALA A 337 -15.61 -21.21 -6.64
CA ALA A 337 -17.06 -21.30 -6.67
C ALA A 337 -17.56 -21.82 -5.31
N LYS A 338 -18.53 -21.11 -4.71
CA LYS A 338 -19.11 -21.47 -3.41
C LYS A 338 -19.92 -22.75 -3.48
#